data_AF-K6D898-F1
#
_entry.id   AF-K6D898-F1
#
_cell.length_a   1.000
_cell.length_b   1.000
_cell.length_c   1.000
_cell.angle_alpha   90.00
_cell.angle_beta   90.00
_cell.angle_gamma   90.00
#
_symmetry.space_group_name_H-M   'P 1'
#
loop_
_entity.id
_entity.type
_entity.pdbx_description
1 polymer ?
#
loop_
_entity_poly.entity_id
_entity_poly.type
_entity_poly.pdbx_seq_one_letter_code
_entity_poly.pdbx_strand_id
1 'polypeptide(L)'
;MSKSLNHHLDNLLNDAVFMLSHYQEDLLQEWSLMLQSLKNTNKKSISVFEFISEFLVKFLRSVNEGTVDIYRMLNEIQDEWNDQFHRQPEPEALIFHLNLLENAAHKVLKSTIAYSSKLHPSVHYLFSKISEVMLFQSKNENNSIWKDAVILFNEWIIRSQNFKESVENICFGFGYFLPFERCALFKFTNEESVGVGLFGHHLNTEEIQAIAEKITNIPVLNDSLVKLKSQGHEMKNFQPIFIPCAEHDLPEKYVRKFELTSLIIVPIYVPEEGKIIGGVVLDQGPGNLFTADTSLFPALMKFGQSSGELLSKFIEADIKKQELPERDSITLSPREMEIIKLLADGASTAEAALKLYLSEFTVRDYISNIMKRLNAQNRTEVVVKAIRMGIID
;
A
#
# COMPACT_ATOMS: atom_id res chain seq x y z
N MET A 1 -26.39 -2.88 -4.02
CA MET A 1 -25.21 -3.28 -3.23
C MET A 1 -24.20 -3.82 -4.21
N SER A 2 -22.95 -3.35 -4.16
CA SER A 2 -21.90 -3.68 -5.12
C SER A 2 -21.73 -5.18 -5.25
N LYS A 3 -22.31 -5.75 -6.32
CA LYS A 3 -22.19 -7.18 -6.63
C LYS A 3 -20.72 -7.55 -6.84
N SER A 4 -19.83 -6.61 -7.16
CA SER A 4 -18.41 -6.88 -7.34
C SER A 4 -17.62 -6.94 -6.03
N LEU A 5 -17.71 -5.96 -5.12
CA LEU A 5 -16.94 -6.00 -3.85
C LEU A 5 -17.43 -7.11 -2.91
N ASN A 6 -18.75 -7.27 -2.78
CA ASN A 6 -19.29 -8.32 -1.92
C ASN A 6 -18.84 -9.68 -2.43
N HIS A 7 -19.04 -9.92 -3.73
CA HIS A 7 -18.57 -11.16 -4.36
C HIS A 7 -17.06 -11.34 -4.25
N HIS A 8 -16.27 -10.26 -4.34
CA HIS A 8 -14.83 -10.32 -4.19
C HIS A 8 -14.39 -10.72 -2.78
N LEU A 9 -14.94 -10.09 -1.74
CA LEU A 9 -14.64 -10.48 -0.36
C LEU A 9 -15.18 -11.89 -0.02
N ASP A 10 -16.34 -12.27 -0.58
CA ASP A 10 -16.86 -13.63 -0.48
C ASP A 10 -15.89 -14.62 -1.13
N ASN A 11 -15.33 -14.30 -2.30
CA ASN A 11 -14.31 -15.12 -2.94
C ASN A 11 -13.04 -15.21 -2.09
N LEU A 12 -12.59 -14.13 -1.46
CA LEU A 12 -11.45 -14.18 -0.53
C LEU A 12 -11.70 -15.09 0.67
N LEU A 13 -12.91 -15.09 1.23
CA LEU A 13 -13.29 -16.03 2.29
C LEU A 13 -13.30 -17.47 1.76
N ASN A 14 -13.95 -17.71 0.62
CA ASN A 14 -13.97 -19.04 0.00
C ASN A 14 -12.56 -19.57 -0.27
N ASP A 15 -11.67 -18.73 -0.80
CA ASP A 15 -10.27 -19.08 -1.05
C ASP A 15 -9.53 -19.44 0.23
N ALA A 16 -9.75 -18.69 1.32
CA ALA A 16 -9.17 -19.00 2.63
C ALA A 16 -9.62 -20.37 3.14
N VAL A 17 -10.93 -20.62 3.11
CA VAL A 17 -11.53 -21.85 3.61
C VAL A 17 -11.12 -23.05 2.77
N PHE A 18 -11.18 -22.94 1.45
CA PHE A 18 -10.76 -23.99 0.52
C PHE A 18 -9.28 -24.32 0.68
N MET A 19 -8.42 -23.30 0.83
CA MET A 19 -7.00 -23.52 1.08
C MET A 19 -6.77 -24.27 2.39
N LEU A 20 -7.39 -23.83 3.49
CA LEU A 20 -7.23 -24.48 4.79
C LEU A 20 -7.81 -25.90 4.81
N SER A 21 -8.90 -26.16 4.09
CA SER A 21 -9.54 -27.49 4.05
C SER A 21 -8.66 -28.55 3.37
N HIS A 22 -7.76 -28.15 2.46
CA HIS A 22 -6.78 -29.06 1.84
C HIS A 22 -5.70 -29.52 2.81
N TYR A 23 -5.41 -28.73 3.85
CA TYR A 23 -4.37 -29.02 4.85
C TYR A 23 -4.97 -29.35 6.23
N GLN A 24 -6.22 -29.82 6.27
CA GLN A 24 -6.96 -30.04 7.51
C GLN A 24 -6.25 -30.99 8.48
N GLU A 25 -5.67 -32.08 7.99
CA GLU A 25 -4.97 -33.06 8.84
C GLU A 25 -3.70 -32.45 9.49
N ASP A 26 -2.92 -31.70 8.71
CA ASP A 26 -1.72 -31.01 9.19
C ASP A 26 -2.08 -29.92 10.21
N LEU A 27 -3.17 -29.18 9.96
CA LEU A 27 -3.71 -28.18 10.88
C LEU A 27 -4.16 -28.82 12.20
N LEU A 28 -4.89 -29.94 12.13
CA LEU A 28 -5.35 -30.68 13.31
C LEU A 28 -4.17 -31.18 14.15
N GLN A 29 -3.11 -31.68 13.50
CA GLN A 29 -1.89 -32.09 14.19
C GLN A 29 -1.22 -30.91 14.89
N GLU A 30 -1.02 -29.78 14.20
CA GLU A 30 -0.35 -28.59 14.77
C GLU A 30 -1.19 -27.96 15.91
N TRP A 31 -2.51 -27.85 15.74
CA TRP A 31 -3.41 -27.34 16.78
C TRP A 31 -3.45 -28.27 18.01
N SER A 32 -3.41 -29.58 17.80
CA SER A 32 -3.33 -30.57 18.90
C SER A 32 -2.02 -30.44 19.70
N LEU A 33 -0.90 -30.19 19.02
CA LEU A 33 0.39 -29.94 19.68
C LEU A 33 0.37 -28.65 20.50
N MET A 34 -0.21 -27.57 19.97
CA MET A 34 -0.39 -26.32 20.72
C MET A 34 -1.30 -26.52 21.93
N LEU A 35 -2.41 -27.23 21.79
CA LEU A 35 -3.28 -27.56 22.91
C LEU A 35 -2.53 -28.31 24.03
N GLN A 36 -1.69 -29.28 23.67
CA GLN A 36 -0.84 -29.97 24.65
C GLN A 36 0.13 -29.02 25.37
N SER A 37 0.71 -28.05 24.65
CA SER A 37 1.57 -27.03 25.27
C SER A 37 0.81 -26.10 26.22
N LEU A 38 -0.45 -25.79 25.89
CA LEU A 38 -1.36 -24.97 26.71
C LEU A 38 -1.89 -25.73 27.94
N LYS A 39 -1.81 -27.06 28.01
CA LYS A 39 -2.26 -27.83 29.19
C LYS A 39 -1.51 -27.47 30.49
N ASN A 40 -0.37 -26.80 30.38
CA ASN A 40 0.38 -26.25 31.51
C ASN A 40 -0.10 -24.85 31.96
N THR A 41 -1.14 -24.29 31.32
CA THR A 41 -1.69 -22.95 31.59
C THR A 41 -3.09 -23.02 32.25
N ASN A 42 -3.80 -21.88 32.32
CA ASN A 42 -5.08 -21.74 33.01
C ASN A 42 -6.20 -22.57 32.34
N LYS A 43 -6.94 -23.38 33.11
CA LYS A 43 -8.06 -24.21 32.63
C LYS A 43 -9.09 -23.47 31.77
N LYS A 44 -9.38 -22.20 32.07
CA LYS A 44 -10.32 -21.39 31.27
C LYS A 44 -9.80 -21.09 29.86
N SER A 45 -8.48 -20.92 29.70
CA SER A 45 -7.86 -20.67 28.40
C SER A 45 -7.88 -21.95 27.53
N ILE A 46 -7.63 -23.10 28.15
CA ILE A 46 -7.71 -24.41 27.49
C ILE A 46 -9.10 -24.64 26.88
N SER A 47 -10.17 -24.45 27.66
CA SER A 47 -11.54 -24.69 27.16
C SER A 47 -11.92 -23.78 25.99
N VAL A 48 -11.41 -22.54 25.96
CA VAL A 48 -11.65 -21.60 24.85
C VAL A 48 -10.89 -22.03 23.60
N PHE A 49 -9.62 -22.41 23.74
CA PHE A 49 -8.82 -22.92 22.63
C PHE A 49 -9.44 -24.20 22.04
N GLU A 50 -9.81 -25.16 22.89
CA GLU A 50 -10.46 -26.42 22.49
C GLU A 50 -11.70 -26.14 21.66
N PHE A 51 -12.63 -25.32 22.16
CA PHE A 51 -13.84 -24.94 21.44
C PHE A 51 -13.56 -24.39 20.04
N ILE A 52 -12.70 -23.35 19.93
CA ILE A 52 -12.44 -22.69 18.66
C ILE A 52 -11.77 -23.67 17.68
N SER A 53 -10.82 -24.47 18.16
CA SER A 53 -10.11 -25.46 17.33
C SER A 53 -11.05 -26.56 16.83
N GLU A 54 -11.93 -27.09 17.67
CA GLU A 54 -12.92 -28.11 17.29
C GLU A 54 -13.94 -27.56 16.29
N PHE A 55 -14.44 -26.35 16.54
CA PHE A 55 -15.31 -25.65 15.60
C PHE A 55 -14.63 -25.48 14.23
N LEU A 56 -13.39 -24.98 14.20
CA LEU A 56 -12.64 -24.79 12.95
C LEU A 56 -12.43 -26.10 12.19
N VAL A 57 -12.12 -27.20 12.89
CA VAL A 57 -11.98 -28.52 12.25
C VAL A 57 -13.31 -28.99 11.64
N LYS A 58 -14.41 -28.88 12.38
CA LYS A 58 -15.76 -29.20 11.89
C LYS A 58 -16.13 -28.32 10.69
N PHE A 59 -15.78 -27.04 10.78
CA PHE A 59 -16.00 -26.03 9.75
C PHE A 59 -15.29 -26.40 8.44
N LEU A 60 -13.98 -26.66 8.50
CA LEU A 60 -13.18 -27.04 7.33
C LEU A 60 -13.61 -28.37 6.72
N ARG A 61 -14.01 -29.34 7.56
CA ARG A 61 -14.51 -30.64 7.08
C ARG A 61 -15.78 -30.51 6.26
N SER A 62 -16.73 -29.70 6.74
CA SER A 62 -18.03 -29.53 6.08
C SER A 62 -17.88 -28.97 4.66
N VAL A 63 -16.88 -28.11 4.45
CA VAL A 63 -16.58 -27.50 3.14
C VAL A 63 -16.07 -28.53 2.12
N ASN A 64 -15.33 -29.56 2.57
CA ASN A 64 -14.91 -30.66 1.70
C ASN A 64 -16.09 -31.57 1.27
N GLU A 65 -17.23 -31.51 1.97
CA GLU A 65 -18.39 -32.38 1.74
C GLU A 65 -19.46 -31.75 0.80
N GLY A 66 -19.31 -30.49 0.36
CA GLY A 66 -20.22 -29.86 -0.63
C GLY A 66 -20.17 -28.33 -0.68
N THR A 67 -21.10 -27.68 -1.41
CA THR A 67 -21.25 -26.22 -1.41
C THR A 67 -21.83 -25.76 -0.07
N VAL A 68 -21.00 -25.16 0.78
CA VAL A 68 -21.42 -24.71 2.10
C VAL A 68 -21.51 -23.18 2.16
N ASP A 69 -22.58 -22.69 2.78
CA ASP A 69 -22.76 -21.28 3.10
C ASP A 69 -21.86 -20.90 4.29
N ILE A 70 -20.70 -20.29 3.99
CA ILE A 70 -19.71 -19.87 4.99
C ILE A 70 -20.34 -18.97 6.04
N TYR A 71 -21.20 -18.02 5.66
CA TYR A 71 -21.80 -17.09 6.61
C TYR A 71 -22.77 -17.79 7.56
N ARG A 72 -23.54 -18.76 7.04
CA ARG A 72 -24.40 -19.59 7.91
C ARG A 72 -23.56 -20.32 8.96
N MET A 73 -22.48 -20.97 8.55
CA MET A 73 -21.60 -21.67 9.47
C MET A 73 -20.91 -20.72 10.46
N LEU A 74 -20.47 -19.56 10.00
CA LEU A 74 -19.89 -18.54 10.88
C LEU A 74 -20.90 -18.07 11.92
N ASN A 75 -22.20 -18.00 11.61
CA ASN A 75 -23.21 -17.65 12.59
C ASN A 75 -23.49 -18.78 13.59
N GLU A 76 -23.37 -20.05 13.17
CA GLU A 76 -23.55 -21.23 14.05
C GLU A 76 -22.54 -21.24 15.23
N ILE A 77 -21.34 -20.65 15.09
CA ILE A 77 -20.33 -20.61 16.16
C ILE A 77 -20.82 -19.88 17.42
N GLN A 78 -21.67 -18.84 17.27
CA GLN A 78 -22.21 -18.11 18.41
C GLN A 78 -23.21 -18.96 19.19
N ASP A 79 -24.07 -19.69 18.47
CA ASP A 79 -25.05 -20.58 19.08
C ASP A 79 -24.34 -21.72 19.81
N GLU A 80 -23.35 -22.35 19.18
CA GLU A 80 -22.51 -23.40 19.80
C GLU A 80 -21.74 -22.87 21.03
N TRP A 81 -21.23 -21.63 20.97
CA TRP A 81 -20.55 -21.00 22.10
C TRP A 81 -21.50 -20.77 23.27
N ASN A 82 -22.69 -20.23 23.01
CA ASN A 82 -23.69 -19.95 24.04
C ASN A 82 -24.17 -21.24 24.72
N ASP A 83 -24.37 -22.31 23.94
CA ASP A 83 -24.76 -23.63 24.45
C ASP A 83 -23.67 -24.23 25.37
N GLN A 84 -22.40 -24.05 25.05
CA GLN A 84 -21.30 -24.59 25.84
C GLN A 84 -20.97 -23.74 27.07
N PHE A 85 -20.82 -22.41 26.91
CA PHE A 85 -20.26 -21.55 27.95
C PHE A 85 -21.31 -20.73 28.71
N HIS A 86 -22.55 -20.62 28.20
CA HIS A 86 -23.65 -19.87 28.82
C HIS A 86 -23.27 -18.41 29.17
N ARG A 87 -22.36 -17.81 28.40
CA ARG A 87 -21.84 -16.44 28.58
C ARG A 87 -21.27 -15.92 27.28
N GLN A 88 -21.11 -14.60 27.16
CA GLN A 88 -20.39 -14.00 26.04
C GLN A 88 -18.88 -14.30 26.11
N PRO A 89 -18.19 -14.41 24.96
CA PRO A 89 -16.74 -14.53 24.93
C PRO A 89 -16.05 -13.28 25.49
N GLU A 90 -15.00 -13.49 26.30
CA GLU A 90 -14.13 -12.38 26.72
C GLU A 90 -13.29 -11.95 25.50
N PRO A 91 -13.34 -10.68 25.08
CA PRO A 91 -12.68 -10.23 23.86
C PRO A 91 -11.20 -10.54 23.79
N GLU A 92 -10.45 -10.24 24.85
CA GLU A 92 -9.00 -10.43 24.89
C GLU A 92 -8.62 -11.91 24.80
N ALA A 93 -9.39 -12.77 25.48
CA ALA A 93 -9.16 -14.20 25.45
C ALA A 93 -9.47 -14.76 24.05
N LEU A 94 -10.59 -14.39 23.45
CA LEU A 94 -10.97 -14.87 22.12
C LEU A 94 -9.92 -14.49 21.07
N ILE A 95 -9.56 -13.20 21.01
CA ILE A 95 -8.58 -12.67 20.05
C ILE A 95 -7.23 -13.36 20.23
N PHE A 96 -6.78 -13.57 21.47
CA PHE A 96 -5.53 -14.29 21.75
C PHE A 96 -5.52 -15.70 21.15
N HIS A 97 -6.57 -16.50 21.37
CA HIS A 97 -6.60 -17.88 20.87
C HIS A 97 -6.80 -17.94 19.35
N LEU A 98 -7.59 -17.04 18.76
CA LEU A 98 -7.71 -16.93 17.31
C LEU A 98 -6.36 -16.60 16.66
N ASN A 99 -5.61 -15.64 17.22
CA ASN A 99 -4.26 -15.31 16.74
C ASN A 99 -3.30 -16.51 16.83
N LEU A 100 -3.38 -17.33 17.88
CA LEU A 100 -2.55 -18.55 17.99
C LEU A 100 -2.89 -19.55 16.87
N LEU A 101 -4.18 -19.79 16.64
CA LEU A 101 -4.66 -20.70 15.60
C LEU A 101 -4.33 -20.20 14.19
N GLU A 102 -4.47 -18.90 13.94
CA GLU A 102 -4.09 -18.24 12.69
C GLU A 102 -2.59 -18.38 12.42
N ASN A 103 -1.75 -18.09 13.40
CA ASN A 103 -0.29 -18.20 13.27
C ASN A 103 0.16 -19.63 12.97
N ALA A 104 -0.48 -20.62 13.61
CA ALA A 104 -0.22 -22.02 13.31
C ALA A 104 -0.71 -22.42 11.91
N ALA A 105 -1.86 -21.91 11.47
CA ALA A 105 -2.32 -22.12 10.11
C ALA A 105 -1.29 -21.60 9.09
N HIS A 106 -0.76 -20.39 9.32
CA HIS A 106 0.33 -19.87 8.49
C HIS A 106 1.60 -20.70 8.55
N LYS A 107 1.96 -21.28 9.71
CA LYS A 107 3.12 -22.17 9.85
C LYS A 107 2.96 -23.42 8.99
N VAL A 108 1.79 -24.06 9.03
CA VAL A 108 1.48 -25.24 8.20
C VAL A 108 1.59 -24.87 6.72
N LEU A 109 0.90 -23.82 6.28
CA LEU A 109 0.91 -23.37 4.89
C LEU A 109 2.31 -23.00 4.38
N LYS A 110 3.17 -22.40 5.22
CA LYS A 110 4.57 -22.08 4.89
C LYS A 110 5.43 -23.32 4.67
N SER A 111 5.13 -24.43 5.37
CA SER A 111 5.91 -25.67 5.26
C SER A 111 5.53 -26.52 4.05
N THR A 112 4.32 -26.35 3.50
CA THR A 112 3.77 -27.20 2.44
C THR A 112 3.68 -26.51 1.07
N ILE A 113 3.57 -25.18 1.03
CA ILE A 113 3.45 -24.39 -0.21
C ILE A 113 4.75 -23.61 -0.45
N ALA A 114 5.24 -23.57 -1.70
CA ALA A 114 6.24 -22.59 -2.12
C ALA A 114 5.64 -21.18 -1.94
N TYR A 115 5.92 -20.56 -0.80
CA TYR A 115 5.12 -19.50 -0.21
C TYR A 115 4.91 -18.31 -1.15
N SER A 116 3.67 -18.12 -1.60
CA SER A 116 3.22 -16.84 -2.11
C SER A 116 2.87 -15.98 -0.89
N SER A 117 3.63 -14.91 -0.67
CA SER A 117 3.34 -13.86 0.33
C SER A 117 1.93 -13.28 0.20
N LYS A 118 1.23 -13.55 -0.91
CA LYS A 118 -0.13 -13.10 -1.23
C LYS A 118 -1.24 -13.92 -0.56
N LEU A 119 -0.96 -15.07 0.07
CA LEU A 119 -2.00 -15.94 0.69
C LEU A 119 -2.27 -15.65 2.17
N HIS A 120 -1.43 -14.82 2.81
CA HIS A 120 -1.64 -14.37 4.19
C HIS A 120 -2.97 -13.62 4.42
N PRO A 121 -3.41 -12.72 3.52
CA PRO A 121 -4.54 -11.85 3.83
C PRO A 121 -5.91 -12.53 3.79
N SER A 122 -6.11 -13.58 2.98
CA SER A 122 -7.40 -14.31 2.95
C SER A 122 -7.61 -15.14 4.21
N VAL A 123 -6.57 -15.86 4.67
CA VAL A 123 -6.60 -16.56 5.96
C VAL A 123 -6.81 -15.57 7.11
N HIS A 124 -6.07 -14.47 7.12
CA HIS A 124 -6.28 -13.40 8.11
C HIS A 124 -7.72 -12.88 8.11
N TYR A 125 -8.32 -12.69 6.92
CA TYR A 125 -9.69 -12.24 6.81
C TYR A 125 -10.69 -13.24 7.41
N LEU A 126 -10.51 -14.54 7.18
CA LEU A 126 -11.34 -15.58 7.81
C LEU A 126 -11.29 -15.51 9.34
N PHE A 127 -10.09 -15.44 9.93
CA PHE A 127 -9.94 -15.35 11.39
C PHE A 127 -10.50 -14.04 11.96
N SER A 128 -10.29 -12.92 11.26
CA SER A 128 -10.90 -11.63 11.61
C SER A 128 -12.42 -11.70 11.56
N LYS A 129 -13.01 -12.36 10.56
CA LYS A 129 -14.46 -12.58 10.46
C LYS A 129 -15.01 -13.48 11.57
N ILE A 130 -14.32 -14.54 11.93
CA ILE A 130 -14.69 -15.37 13.08
C ILE A 130 -14.69 -14.52 14.36
N SER A 131 -13.66 -13.69 14.55
CA SER A 131 -13.59 -12.78 15.71
C SER A 131 -14.73 -11.78 15.71
N GLU A 132 -15.04 -11.15 14.57
CA GLU A 132 -16.15 -10.19 14.45
C GLU A 132 -17.47 -10.85 14.80
N VAL A 133 -17.77 -11.98 14.17
CA VAL A 133 -19.02 -12.70 14.39
C VAL A 133 -19.12 -13.11 15.86
N MET A 134 -18.07 -13.62 16.48
CA MET A 134 -18.11 -14.02 17.90
C MET A 134 -18.29 -12.86 18.89
N LEU A 135 -17.76 -11.66 18.59
CA LEU A 135 -17.78 -10.52 19.52
C LEU A 135 -18.99 -9.59 19.33
N PHE A 136 -19.58 -9.57 18.13
CA PHE A 136 -20.66 -8.63 17.80
C PHE A 136 -21.95 -9.39 17.46
N GLN A 137 -23.04 -9.11 18.19
CA GLN A 137 -24.38 -9.57 17.82
C GLN A 137 -24.88 -8.76 16.62
N SER A 138 -24.67 -9.26 15.40
CA SER A 138 -25.19 -8.58 14.21
C SER A 138 -26.70 -8.83 14.07
N LYS A 139 -27.51 -7.93 14.64
CA LYS A 139 -28.92 -7.74 14.24
C LYS A 139 -29.11 -6.69 13.14
N ASN A 140 -28.02 -6.14 12.59
CA ASN A 140 -28.08 -5.17 11.51
C ASN A 140 -27.29 -5.68 10.30
N GLU A 141 -28.01 -6.26 9.35
CA GLU A 141 -27.57 -6.78 8.03
C GLU A 141 -26.89 -5.73 7.11
N ASN A 142 -26.51 -4.56 7.62
CA ASN A 142 -25.89 -3.46 6.88
C ASN A 142 -24.55 -3.01 7.49
N ASN A 143 -23.84 -3.89 8.21
CA ASN A 143 -22.43 -3.62 8.52
C ASN A 143 -21.69 -3.54 7.18
N SER A 144 -21.26 -2.33 6.83
CA SER A 144 -20.85 -2.00 5.47
C SER A 144 -19.60 -2.78 5.08
N ILE A 145 -19.73 -3.79 4.23
CA ILE A 145 -18.68 -4.72 3.76
C ILE A 145 -17.41 -4.00 3.28
N TRP A 146 -17.54 -2.77 2.76
CA TRP A 146 -16.37 -1.96 2.42
C TRP A 146 -15.49 -1.57 3.62
N LYS A 147 -16.04 -1.54 4.84
CA LYS A 147 -15.28 -1.34 6.08
C LYS A 147 -14.31 -2.50 6.32
N ASP A 148 -14.70 -3.73 6.01
CA ASP A 148 -13.83 -4.89 6.15
C ASP A 148 -12.63 -4.77 5.23
N ALA A 149 -12.87 -4.43 3.95
CA ALA A 149 -11.80 -4.17 2.99
C ALA A 149 -10.85 -3.08 3.50
N VAL A 150 -11.38 -2.00 4.09
CA VAL A 150 -10.57 -0.91 4.67
C VAL A 150 -9.76 -1.38 5.89
N ILE A 151 -10.35 -2.19 6.78
CA ILE A 151 -9.66 -2.73 7.95
C ILE A 151 -8.49 -3.61 7.50
N LEU A 152 -8.76 -4.59 6.63
CA LEU A 152 -7.73 -5.49 6.08
C LEU A 152 -6.62 -4.72 5.38
N PHE A 153 -6.99 -3.70 4.61
CA PHE A 153 -6.03 -2.84 3.94
C PHE A 153 -5.13 -2.10 4.92
N ASN A 154 -5.71 -1.49 5.95
CA ASN A 154 -4.96 -0.76 6.98
C ASN A 154 -4.00 -1.69 7.74
N GLU A 155 -4.48 -2.87 8.14
CA GLU A 155 -3.66 -3.91 8.78
C GLU A 155 -2.55 -4.41 7.85
N TRP A 156 -2.79 -4.45 6.54
CA TRP A 156 -1.78 -4.78 5.54
C TRP A 156 -0.68 -3.74 5.44
N ILE A 157 -1.04 -2.48 5.15
CA ILE A 157 -0.05 -1.45 4.83
C ILE A 157 0.78 -1.02 6.05
N ILE A 158 0.27 -1.18 7.28
CA ILE A 158 1.00 -0.83 8.51
C ILE A 158 2.21 -1.72 8.77
N ARG A 159 2.30 -2.88 8.08
CA ARG A 159 3.45 -3.80 8.16
C ARG A 159 4.70 -3.24 7.46
N SER A 160 4.54 -2.22 6.61
CA SER A 160 5.61 -1.61 5.82
C SER A 160 6.65 -0.91 6.70
N GLN A 161 7.92 -1.23 6.49
CA GLN A 161 9.03 -0.67 7.28
C GLN A 161 9.71 0.53 6.61
N ASN A 162 9.50 0.70 5.30
CA ASN A 162 10.12 1.74 4.51
C ASN A 162 9.20 2.21 3.38
N PHE A 163 9.60 3.29 2.69
CA PHE A 163 8.83 3.87 1.59
C PHE A 163 8.57 2.86 0.46
N LYS A 164 9.58 2.07 0.08
CA LYS A 164 9.48 1.09 -1.01
C LYS A 164 8.44 0.01 -0.68
N GLU A 165 8.55 -0.61 0.49
CA GLU A 165 7.56 -1.60 0.97
C GLU A 165 6.17 -1.00 1.07
N SER A 166 6.05 0.26 1.50
CA SER A 166 4.75 0.94 1.59
C SER A 166 4.08 1.05 0.23
N VAL A 167 4.82 1.47 -0.78
CA VAL A 167 4.33 1.56 -2.16
C VAL A 167 3.88 0.19 -2.67
N GLU A 168 4.68 -0.86 -2.46
CA GLU A 168 4.36 -2.23 -2.86
C GLU A 168 3.08 -2.75 -2.16
N ASN A 169 2.99 -2.56 -0.84
CA ASN A 169 1.86 -3.00 -0.03
C ASN A 169 0.58 -2.23 -0.33
N ILE A 170 0.68 -0.93 -0.63
CA ILE A 170 -0.46 -0.12 -1.08
C ILE A 170 -1.00 -0.70 -2.39
N CYS A 171 -0.17 -0.90 -3.40
CA CYS A 171 -0.63 -1.44 -4.69
C CYS A 171 -1.18 -2.86 -4.57
N PHE A 172 -0.54 -3.71 -3.76
CA PHE A 172 -1.07 -5.03 -3.43
C PHE A 172 -2.46 -4.90 -2.81
N GLY A 173 -2.63 -4.05 -1.80
CA GLY A 173 -3.90 -3.91 -1.10
C GLY A 173 -5.04 -3.43 -2.00
N PHE A 174 -4.75 -2.49 -2.91
CA PHE A 174 -5.71 -2.04 -3.91
C PHE A 174 -6.11 -3.14 -4.90
N GLY A 175 -5.18 -3.99 -5.35
CA GLY A 175 -5.49 -5.10 -6.26
C GLY A 175 -6.07 -6.34 -5.55
N TYR A 176 -5.82 -6.49 -4.25
CA TYR A 176 -6.18 -7.70 -3.50
C TYR A 176 -7.47 -7.56 -2.70
N PHE A 177 -7.73 -6.42 -2.07
CA PHE A 177 -8.93 -6.22 -1.22
C PHE A 177 -10.08 -5.51 -1.94
N LEU A 178 -9.84 -5.03 -3.16
CA LEU A 178 -10.85 -4.43 -4.02
C LEU A 178 -10.92 -5.23 -5.34
N PRO A 179 -12.05 -5.18 -6.05
CA PRO A 179 -12.25 -5.98 -7.25
C PRO A 179 -11.52 -5.35 -8.45
N PHE A 180 -10.19 -5.29 -8.44
CA PHE A 180 -9.35 -4.80 -9.55
C PHE A 180 -8.19 -5.74 -9.78
N GLU A 181 -7.85 -5.99 -11.04
CA GLU A 181 -6.78 -6.93 -11.39
C GLU A 181 -5.41 -6.27 -11.36
N ARG A 182 -5.31 -5.04 -11.87
CA ARG A 182 -4.05 -4.28 -11.96
C ARG A 182 -4.15 -2.97 -11.22
N CYS A 183 -3.02 -2.55 -10.66
CA CYS A 183 -2.90 -1.30 -9.93
C CYS A 183 -1.56 -0.63 -10.24
N ALA A 184 -1.56 0.66 -10.57
CA ALA A 184 -0.35 1.46 -10.70
C ALA A 184 -0.44 2.70 -9.81
N LEU A 185 0.58 2.91 -8.96
CA LEU A 185 0.67 4.07 -8.07
C LEU A 185 1.57 5.15 -8.68
N PHE A 186 1.10 6.39 -8.64
CA PHE A 186 1.80 7.57 -9.12
C PHE A 186 1.92 8.61 -8.01
N LYS A 187 3.05 9.33 -7.99
CA LYS A 187 3.28 10.50 -7.15
C LYS A 187 3.21 11.77 -8.00
N PHE A 188 2.60 12.81 -7.46
CA PHE A 188 2.62 14.15 -8.06
C PHE A 188 3.80 14.96 -7.55
N THR A 189 4.46 15.68 -8.45
CA THR A 189 5.53 16.63 -8.13
C THR A 189 5.05 18.07 -8.32
N ASN A 190 5.35 18.93 -7.34
CA ASN A 190 4.74 20.24 -7.19
C ASN A 190 5.15 21.29 -8.25
N GLU A 191 6.30 21.14 -8.89
CA GLU A 191 6.83 22.18 -9.79
C GLU A 191 6.15 22.19 -11.17
N GLU A 192 5.68 21.04 -11.66
CA GLU A 192 5.11 20.94 -13.02
C GLU A 192 3.78 20.17 -13.11
N SER A 193 3.19 19.76 -11.97
CA SER A 193 2.02 18.86 -11.98
C SER A 193 2.30 17.61 -12.83
N VAL A 194 3.47 17.00 -12.64
CA VAL A 194 3.88 15.77 -13.32
C VAL A 194 3.56 14.59 -12.43
N GLY A 195 2.87 13.60 -12.98
CA GLY A 195 2.70 12.29 -12.37
C GLY A 195 3.86 11.38 -12.73
N VAL A 196 4.58 10.91 -11.70
CA VAL A 196 5.69 9.96 -11.83
C VAL A 196 5.26 8.62 -11.27
N GLY A 197 5.45 7.55 -12.04
CA GLY A 197 5.11 6.19 -11.60
C GLY A 197 6.04 5.70 -10.50
N LEU A 198 5.47 5.07 -9.47
CA LEU A 198 6.21 4.50 -8.35
C LEU A 198 6.29 2.97 -8.45
N PHE A 199 5.16 2.31 -8.73
CA PHE A 199 5.06 0.85 -8.74
C PHE A 199 3.83 0.36 -9.49
N GLY A 200 3.92 -0.85 -10.05
CA GLY A 200 2.83 -1.56 -10.70
C GLY A 200 2.59 -2.95 -10.08
N HIS A 201 1.37 -3.21 -9.63
CA HIS A 201 0.89 -4.54 -9.24
C HIS A 201 0.19 -5.20 -10.43
N HIS A 202 0.62 -6.42 -10.78
CA HIS A 202 0.24 -7.11 -12.02
C HIS A 202 0.52 -6.28 -13.29
N LEU A 203 1.55 -5.45 -13.21
CA LEU A 203 2.12 -4.63 -14.27
C LEU A 203 3.65 -4.70 -14.15
N ASN A 204 4.36 -4.40 -15.24
CA ASN A 204 5.81 -4.29 -15.17
C ASN A 204 6.20 -3.00 -14.42
N THR A 205 6.81 -3.14 -13.24
CA THR A 205 7.19 -2.01 -12.40
C THR A 205 8.18 -1.05 -13.06
N GLU A 206 9.16 -1.56 -13.83
CA GLU A 206 10.14 -0.71 -14.54
C GLU A 206 9.44 0.15 -15.60
N GLU A 207 8.45 -0.42 -16.28
CA GLU A 207 7.65 0.30 -17.26
C GLU A 207 6.78 1.38 -16.63
N ILE A 208 6.24 1.14 -15.43
CA ILE A 208 5.50 2.14 -14.68
C ILE A 208 6.44 3.24 -14.18
N GLN A 209 7.60 2.90 -13.64
CA GLN A 209 8.59 3.85 -13.16
C GLN A 209 9.19 4.73 -14.27
N ALA A 210 9.19 4.25 -15.51
CA ALA A 210 9.56 5.04 -16.69
C ALA A 210 8.50 6.09 -17.09
N ILE A 211 7.31 6.08 -16.48
CA ILE A 211 6.25 7.05 -16.77
C ILE A 211 6.50 8.34 -15.98
N ALA A 212 6.67 9.43 -16.73
CA ALA A 212 6.59 10.80 -16.23
C ALA A 212 5.71 11.60 -17.18
N GLU A 213 4.49 11.93 -16.76
CA GLU A 213 3.48 12.58 -17.61
C GLU A 213 2.93 13.84 -16.94
N LYS A 214 2.82 14.93 -17.71
CA LYS A 214 2.15 16.14 -17.22
C LYS A 214 0.66 15.87 -17.10
N ILE A 215 0.07 16.21 -15.95
CA ILE A 215 -1.37 15.97 -15.73
C ILE A 215 -2.23 16.75 -16.74
N THR A 216 -1.73 17.88 -17.27
CA THR A 216 -2.39 18.63 -18.36
C THR A 216 -2.57 17.82 -19.65
N ASN A 217 -1.77 16.77 -19.85
CA ASN A 217 -1.87 15.88 -21.01
C ASN A 217 -2.92 14.77 -20.79
N ILE A 218 -3.55 14.72 -19.62
CA ILE A 218 -4.62 13.78 -19.27
C ILE A 218 -5.92 14.61 -19.16
N PRO A 219 -6.75 14.68 -20.22
CA PRO A 219 -7.92 15.57 -20.29
C PRO A 219 -8.81 15.53 -19.05
N VAL A 220 -9.16 14.32 -18.59
CA VAL A 220 -10.07 14.10 -17.46
C VAL A 220 -9.51 14.63 -16.12
N LEU A 221 -8.19 14.61 -15.96
CA LEU A 221 -7.53 15.12 -14.76
C LEU A 221 -7.33 16.62 -14.83
N ASN A 222 -7.09 17.18 -16.02
CA ASN A 222 -6.93 18.62 -16.21
C ASN A 222 -8.18 19.38 -15.76
N ASP A 223 -9.36 18.92 -16.17
CA ASP A 223 -10.64 19.54 -15.78
C ASP A 223 -10.87 19.48 -14.27
N SER A 224 -10.45 18.39 -13.64
CA SER A 224 -10.57 18.19 -12.19
C SER A 224 -9.57 19.05 -11.41
N LEU A 225 -8.33 19.18 -11.89
CA LEU A 225 -7.31 20.04 -11.29
C LEU A 225 -7.62 21.54 -11.45
N VAL A 226 -8.17 21.97 -12.59
CA VAL A 226 -8.58 23.37 -12.81
C VAL A 226 -9.65 23.77 -11.79
N LYS A 227 -10.63 22.90 -11.55
CA LYS A 227 -11.65 23.09 -10.52
C LYS A 227 -11.03 23.18 -9.12
N LEU A 228 -10.08 22.31 -8.78
CA LEU A 228 -9.38 22.36 -7.48
C LEU A 228 -8.58 23.64 -7.26
N LYS A 229 -7.80 24.09 -8.25
CA LYS A 229 -7.01 25.33 -8.16
C LYS A 229 -7.88 26.57 -7.95
N SER A 230 -9.13 26.55 -8.44
CA SER A 230 -10.09 27.64 -8.28
C SER A 230 -10.76 27.72 -6.90
N GLN A 231 -10.71 26.64 -6.09
CA GLN A 231 -11.45 26.51 -4.82
C GLN A 231 -10.61 26.74 -3.56
N GLY A 232 -9.42 27.34 -3.68
CA GLY A 232 -8.66 27.83 -2.52
C GLY A 232 -8.20 26.73 -1.55
N HIS A 233 -7.59 25.66 -2.07
CA HIS A 233 -6.96 24.57 -1.30
C HIS A 233 -7.89 23.73 -0.39
N GLU A 234 -9.20 23.98 -0.35
CA GLU A 234 -10.13 23.06 0.32
C GLU A 234 -10.36 21.82 -0.55
N MET A 235 -9.46 20.85 -0.40
CA MET A 235 -9.44 19.57 -1.11
C MET A 235 -10.45 18.56 -0.54
N LYS A 236 -11.67 19.03 -0.25
CA LYS A 236 -12.78 18.20 0.26
C LYS A 236 -13.47 17.37 -0.85
N ASN A 237 -13.17 17.65 -2.12
CA ASN A 237 -14.00 17.20 -3.25
C ASN A 237 -13.28 16.42 -4.38
N PHE A 238 -12.00 16.06 -4.25
CA PHE A 238 -11.39 15.19 -5.27
C PHE A 238 -11.87 13.76 -5.06
N GLN A 239 -12.82 13.33 -5.91
CA GLN A 239 -13.42 12.00 -5.87
C GLN A 239 -12.71 11.05 -6.85
N PRO A 240 -12.91 9.73 -6.72
CA PRO A 240 -12.43 8.79 -7.72
C PRO A 240 -13.03 9.12 -9.09
N ILE A 241 -12.19 9.08 -10.12
CA ILE A 241 -12.56 9.41 -11.51
C ILE A 241 -12.63 8.12 -12.30
N PHE A 242 -13.84 7.70 -12.65
CA PHE A 242 -14.04 6.55 -13.53
C PHE A 242 -13.95 6.99 -15.00
N ILE A 243 -13.11 6.30 -15.77
CA ILE A 243 -12.89 6.48 -17.19
C ILE A 243 -13.47 5.25 -17.91
N PRO A 244 -14.65 5.37 -18.55
CA PRO A 244 -15.29 4.25 -19.23
C PRO A 244 -14.61 3.89 -20.57
N CYS A 245 -13.86 4.81 -21.17
CA CYS A 245 -13.15 4.60 -22.43
C CYS A 245 -11.76 5.26 -22.39
N ALA A 246 -10.73 4.45 -22.19
CA ALA A 246 -9.35 4.92 -22.06
C ALA A 246 -8.82 5.61 -23.35
N GLU A 247 -9.26 5.17 -24.53
CA GLU A 247 -8.82 5.72 -25.82
C GLU A 247 -9.10 7.22 -25.98
N HIS A 248 -10.12 7.75 -25.33
CA HIS A 248 -10.50 9.17 -25.43
C HIS A 248 -9.87 10.05 -24.35
N ASP A 249 -9.66 9.49 -23.15
CA ASP A 249 -9.31 10.26 -21.96
C ASP A 249 -7.85 10.09 -21.50
N LEU A 250 -7.07 9.22 -22.17
CA LEU A 250 -5.67 8.96 -21.84
C LEU A 250 -4.77 9.02 -23.09
N PRO A 251 -3.47 9.33 -22.92
CA PRO A 251 -2.52 9.31 -24.02
C PRO A 251 -2.43 7.94 -24.71
N GLU A 252 -2.56 7.93 -26.04
CA GLU A 252 -2.60 6.72 -26.89
C GLU A 252 -1.41 5.76 -26.64
N LYS A 253 -0.23 6.31 -26.35
CA LYS A 253 0.97 5.51 -26.02
C LYS A 253 0.76 4.59 -24.81
N TYR A 254 0.01 5.03 -23.79
CA TYR A 254 -0.25 4.22 -22.60
C TYR A 254 -1.42 3.27 -22.82
N VAL A 255 -2.46 3.73 -23.54
CA VAL A 255 -3.60 2.89 -23.92
C VAL A 255 -3.14 1.67 -24.71
N ARG A 256 -2.28 1.86 -25.72
CA ARG A 256 -1.71 0.77 -26.51
C ARG A 256 -0.75 -0.10 -25.71
N LYS A 257 0.13 0.51 -24.90
CA LYS A 257 1.17 -0.22 -24.15
C LYS A 257 0.58 -1.16 -23.10
N PHE A 258 -0.45 -0.72 -22.39
CA PHE A 258 -1.05 -1.49 -21.30
C PHE A 258 -2.41 -2.11 -21.66
N GLU A 259 -2.83 -1.98 -22.92
CA GLU A 259 -4.12 -2.46 -23.44
C GLU A 259 -5.29 -1.99 -22.56
N LEU A 260 -5.34 -0.68 -22.28
CA LEU A 260 -6.33 -0.09 -21.40
C LEU A 260 -7.68 0.06 -22.11
N THR A 261 -8.76 -0.43 -21.50
CA THR A 261 -10.13 -0.25 -22.01
C THR A 261 -10.93 0.72 -21.13
N SER A 262 -11.05 0.42 -19.84
CA SER A 262 -11.70 1.27 -18.83
C SER A 262 -10.88 1.24 -17.55
N LEU A 263 -10.84 2.34 -16.80
CA LEU A 263 -10.09 2.40 -15.54
C LEU A 263 -10.68 3.39 -14.54
N ILE A 264 -10.25 3.33 -13.29
CA ILE A 264 -10.60 4.31 -12.26
C ILE A 264 -9.32 4.91 -11.66
N ILE A 265 -9.30 6.23 -11.50
CA ILE A 265 -8.23 6.97 -10.85
C ILE A 265 -8.68 7.35 -9.45
N VAL A 266 -7.95 6.91 -8.44
CA VAL A 266 -8.23 7.16 -7.02
C VAL A 266 -7.19 8.13 -6.47
N PRO A 267 -7.57 9.23 -5.79
CA PRO A 267 -6.60 10.11 -5.16
C PRO A 267 -5.88 9.45 -3.99
N ILE A 268 -4.58 9.76 -3.86
CA ILE A 268 -3.81 9.55 -2.63
C ILE A 268 -3.60 10.91 -1.98
N TYR A 269 -4.17 11.10 -0.78
CA TYR A 269 -4.26 12.41 -0.16
C TYR A 269 -4.19 12.34 1.37
N VAL A 270 -3.80 13.46 1.98
CA VAL A 270 -3.77 13.68 3.43
C VAL A 270 -4.81 14.75 3.77
N PRO A 271 -5.96 14.38 4.37
CA PRO A 271 -7.06 15.31 4.62
C PRO A 271 -6.67 16.46 5.56
N GLU A 272 -5.92 16.17 6.63
CA GLU A 272 -5.53 17.16 7.65
C GLU A 272 -4.64 18.27 7.07
N GLU A 273 -3.79 17.91 6.11
CA GLU A 273 -2.89 18.86 5.41
C GLU A 273 -3.54 19.47 4.15
N GLY A 274 -4.69 18.98 3.70
CA GLY A 274 -5.29 19.36 2.41
C GLY A 274 -4.40 19.02 1.21
N LYS A 275 -3.54 18.00 1.33
CA LYS A 275 -2.45 17.70 0.38
C LYS A 275 -2.77 16.45 -0.45
N ILE A 276 -2.61 16.53 -1.78
CA ILE A 276 -2.60 15.35 -2.65
C ILE A 276 -1.14 14.93 -2.87
N ILE A 277 -0.83 13.67 -2.57
CA ILE A 277 0.47 13.07 -2.81
C ILE A 277 0.54 12.51 -4.24
N GLY A 278 -0.59 12.02 -4.77
CA GLY A 278 -0.64 11.43 -6.10
C GLY A 278 -1.95 10.71 -6.37
N GLY A 279 -1.90 9.64 -7.16
CA GLY A 279 -3.07 8.86 -7.51
C GLY A 279 -2.74 7.40 -7.83
N VAL A 280 -3.74 6.54 -7.65
CA VAL A 280 -3.70 5.14 -8.04
C VAL A 280 -4.60 4.93 -9.25
N VAL A 281 -4.11 4.21 -10.24
CA VAL A 281 -4.84 3.82 -11.45
C VAL A 281 -5.18 2.33 -11.33
N LEU A 282 -6.47 1.97 -11.46
CA LEU A 282 -6.98 0.60 -11.31
C LEU A 282 -7.78 0.17 -12.53
N ASP A 283 -7.59 -1.08 -12.98
CA ASP A 283 -8.39 -1.69 -14.06
C ASP A 283 -8.59 -3.21 -13.88
N GLN A 284 -9.15 -3.87 -14.90
CA GLN A 284 -9.44 -5.31 -14.94
C GLN A 284 -8.49 -6.09 -15.87
N GLY A 285 -7.28 -5.60 -16.14
CA GLY A 285 -6.38 -6.31 -17.06
C GLY A 285 -6.52 -5.90 -18.53
N PRO A 286 -5.68 -6.46 -19.41
CA PRO A 286 -5.57 -6.06 -20.82
C PRO A 286 -6.86 -6.36 -21.59
N GLY A 287 -7.41 -5.34 -22.26
CA GLY A 287 -8.61 -5.46 -23.10
C GLY A 287 -9.94 -5.56 -22.34
N ASN A 288 -9.93 -5.67 -21.01
CA ASN A 288 -11.12 -5.91 -20.20
C ASN A 288 -11.84 -4.60 -19.82
N LEU A 289 -13.16 -4.60 -20.05
CA LEU A 289 -14.06 -3.50 -19.65
C LEU A 289 -14.69 -3.78 -18.29
N PHE A 290 -14.90 -2.73 -17.48
CA PHE A 290 -15.78 -2.78 -16.32
C PHE A 290 -16.60 -1.50 -16.17
N THR A 291 -17.61 -1.57 -15.30
CA THR A 291 -18.38 -0.41 -14.84
C THR A 291 -18.06 -0.14 -13.37
N ALA A 292 -17.77 1.11 -13.00
CA ALA A 292 -17.58 1.46 -11.61
C ALA A 292 -18.92 1.55 -10.86
N ASP A 293 -19.06 0.77 -9.79
CA ASP A 293 -20.17 0.91 -8.84
C ASP A 293 -19.85 2.04 -7.85
N THR A 294 -20.74 3.03 -7.74
CA THR A 294 -20.57 4.17 -6.82
C THR A 294 -20.50 3.75 -5.35
N SER A 295 -21.01 2.58 -5.00
CA SER A 295 -20.87 2.01 -3.64
C SER A 295 -19.43 1.59 -3.29
N LEU A 296 -18.51 1.50 -4.26
CA LEU A 296 -17.07 1.32 -4.01
C LEU A 296 -16.38 2.60 -3.54
N PHE A 297 -16.94 3.77 -3.83
CA PHE A 297 -16.26 5.05 -3.66
C PHE A 297 -15.87 5.33 -2.19
N PRO A 298 -16.68 5.00 -1.18
CA PRO A 298 -16.25 5.10 0.22
C PRO A 298 -15.00 4.27 0.53
N ALA A 299 -14.92 3.05 0.00
CA ALA A 299 -13.75 2.18 0.15
C ALA A 299 -12.52 2.79 -0.52
N LEU A 300 -12.65 3.18 -1.79
CA LEU A 300 -11.57 3.78 -2.58
C LEU A 300 -11.01 5.04 -1.91
N MET A 301 -11.89 5.91 -1.41
CA MET A 301 -11.48 7.12 -0.71
C MET A 301 -10.74 6.81 0.58
N LYS A 302 -11.19 5.80 1.35
CA LYS A 302 -10.48 5.39 2.57
C LYS A 302 -9.14 4.74 2.30
N PHE A 303 -9.03 3.91 1.25
CA PHE A 303 -7.73 3.38 0.83
C PHE A 303 -6.80 4.51 0.41
N GLY A 304 -7.30 5.48 -0.36
CA GLY A 304 -6.57 6.67 -0.79
C GLY A 304 -6.04 7.51 0.37
N GLN A 305 -6.89 7.74 1.38
CA GLN A 305 -6.55 8.44 2.62
C GLN A 305 -5.46 7.69 3.40
N SER A 306 -5.68 6.41 3.74
CA SER A 306 -4.72 5.64 4.54
C SER A 306 -3.35 5.51 3.86
N SER A 307 -3.36 5.35 2.52
CA SER A 307 -2.14 5.36 1.71
C SER A 307 -1.41 6.70 1.80
N GLY A 308 -2.16 7.81 1.73
CA GLY A 308 -1.59 9.14 1.81
C GLY A 308 -0.94 9.43 3.15
N GLU A 309 -1.64 9.10 4.24
CA GLU A 309 -1.13 9.23 5.61
C GLU A 309 0.15 8.39 5.82
N LEU A 310 0.19 7.16 5.31
CA LEU A 310 1.36 6.29 5.40
C LEU A 310 2.54 6.86 4.61
N LEU A 311 2.32 7.26 3.35
CA LEU A 311 3.39 7.80 2.50
C LEU A 311 3.91 9.14 3.03
N SER A 312 3.04 10.00 3.58
CA SER A 312 3.48 11.29 4.17
C SER A 312 4.46 11.06 5.31
N LYS A 313 4.19 10.08 6.19
CA LYS A 313 5.10 9.73 7.31
C LYS A 313 6.50 9.35 6.83
N PHE A 314 6.61 8.56 5.76
CA PHE A 314 7.92 8.17 5.22
C PHE A 314 8.61 9.31 4.47
N ILE A 315 7.86 10.09 3.68
CA ILE A 315 8.39 11.26 2.98
C ILE A 315 8.94 12.28 4.00
N GLU A 316 8.20 12.54 5.08
CA GLU A 316 8.65 13.43 6.16
C GLU A 316 9.84 12.87 6.93
N ALA A 317 9.88 11.56 7.18
CA ALA A 317 11.01 10.91 7.84
C ALA A 317 12.28 11.03 6.99
N ASP A 318 12.18 10.88 5.67
CA ASP A 318 13.31 11.07 4.76
C ASP A 318 13.75 12.54 4.69
N ILE A 319 12.81 13.49 4.68
CA ILE A 319 13.13 14.93 4.76
C ILE A 319 13.82 15.26 6.09
N LYS A 320 13.31 14.75 7.22
CA LYS A 320 13.92 14.97 8.54
C LYS A 320 15.31 14.33 8.66
N LYS A 321 15.53 13.16 8.05
CA LYS A 321 16.86 12.55 7.94
C LYS A 321 17.82 13.39 7.10
N GLN A 322 17.33 14.07 6.06
CA GLN A 322 18.12 15.00 5.25
C GLN A 322 18.36 16.36 5.95
N GLU A 323 17.50 16.76 6.88
CA GLU A 323 17.64 18.00 7.68
C GLU A 323 18.50 17.85 8.94
N LEU A 324 18.72 16.62 9.43
CA LEU A 324 19.73 16.31 10.44
C LEU A 324 21.11 16.35 9.78
N PRO A 325 22.06 17.20 10.22
CA PRO A 325 23.38 17.25 9.62
C PRO A 325 24.19 16.03 10.11
N GLU A 326 23.99 14.88 9.49
CA GLU A 326 24.98 13.81 9.55
C GLU A 326 26.24 14.31 8.85
N ARG A 327 27.33 14.38 9.63
CA ARG A 327 28.69 14.60 9.14
C ARG A 327 29.16 13.37 8.38
N ASP A 328 28.53 13.07 7.24
CA ASP A 328 29.03 12.09 6.30
C ASP A 328 29.48 12.83 5.03
N SER A 329 30.74 12.60 4.71
CA SER A 329 31.51 13.25 3.66
C SER A 329 30.76 13.36 2.34
N ILE A 330 30.42 14.59 1.93
CA ILE A 330 30.04 14.88 0.54
C ILE A 330 31.20 14.43 -0.34
N THR A 331 31.03 13.28 -1.01
CA THR A 331 32.05 12.74 -1.92
C THR A 331 31.93 13.48 -3.25
N LEU A 332 32.64 14.59 -3.38
CA LEU A 332 32.74 15.33 -4.64
C LEU A 332 33.62 14.55 -5.62
N SER A 333 33.26 14.60 -6.90
CA SER A 333 34.14 14.09 -7.95
C SER A 333 35.44 14.92 -7.99
N PRO A 334 36.55 14.35 -8.47
CA PRO A 334 37.81 15.09 -8.65
C PRO A 334 37.62 16.39 -9.44
N ARG A 335 36.68 16.37 -10.39
CA ARG A 335 36.39 17.52 -11.25
C ARG A 335 35.63 18.63 -10.54
N GLU A 336 34.66 18.28 -9.69
CA GLU A 336 33.96 19.26 -8.86
C GLU A 336 34.91 19.88 -7.83
N MET A 337 35.84 19.08 -7.29
CA MET A 337 36.89 19.56 -6.39
C MET A 337 37.82 20.59 -7.06
N GLU A 338 38.28 20.30 -8.29
CA GLU A 338 39.08 21.24 -9.09
C GLU A 338 38.33 22.56 -9.33
N ILE A 339 37.03 22.49 -9.64
CA ILE A 339 36.20 23.67 -9.86
C ILE A 339 36.01 24.47 -8.56
N ILE A 340 35.77 23.81 -7.43
CA ILE A 340 35.64 24.46 -6.11
C ILE A 340 36.94 25.19 -5.72
N LYS A 341 38.11 24.61 -5.97
CA LYS A 341 39.42 25.26 -5.74
C LYS A 341 39.57 26.52 -6.60
N LEU A 342 39.24 26.43 -7.88
CA LEU A 342 39.30 27.58 -8.78
C LEU A 342 38.33 28.69 -8.39
N LEU A 343 37.14 28.34 -7.88
CA LEU A 343 36.20 29.31 -7.33
C LEU A 343 36.75 29.98 -6.06
N ALA A 344 37.43 29.23 -5.18
CA ALA A 344 38.07 29.75 -3.98
C ALA A 344 39.22 30.73 -4.31
N ASP A 345 39.98 30.45 -5.39
CA ASP A 345 41.00 31.35 -5.94
C ASP A 345 40.42 32.61 -6.63
N GLY A 346 39.09 32.74 -6.70
CA GLY A 346 38.42 33.87 -7.32
C GLY A 346 38.30 33.80 -8.84
N ALA A 347 38.53 32.64 -9.46
CA ALA A 347 38.44 32.48 -10.91
C ALA A 347 37.00 32.70 -11.43
N SER A 348 36.90 33.39 -12.55
CA SER A 348 35.68 33.47 -13.35
C SER A 348 35.37 32.14 -14.06
N THR A 349 34.14 31.96 -14.53
CA THR A 349 33.74 30.78 -15.32
C THR A 349 34.61 30.61 -16.58
N ALA A 350 35.02 31.71 -17.21
CA ALA A 350 35.92 31.71 -18.36
C ALA A 350 37.34 31.25 -18.00
N GLU A 351 37.90 31.77 -16.90
CA GLU A 351 39.23 31.36 -16.42
C GLU A 351 39.26 29.91 -15.98
N ALA A 352 38.21 29.43 -15.31
CA ALA A 352 38.09 28.04 -14.91
C ALA A 352 37.93 27.10 -16.12
N ALA A 353 37.18 27.52 -17.15
CA ALA A 353 37.04 26.79 -18.39
C ALA A 353 38.40 26.63 -19.10
N LEU A 354 39.19 27.70 -19.18
CA LEU A 354 40.54 27.68 -19.74
C LEU A 354 41.48 26.78 -18.95
N LYS A 355 41.53 26.91 -17.62
CA LYS A 355 42.43 26.12 -16.76
C LYS A 355 42.11 24.62 -16.77
N LEU A 356 40.85 24.26 -16.98
CA LEU A 356 40.39 22.87 -16.97
C LEU A 356 40.24 22.27 -18.38
N TYR A 357 40.50 23.01 -19.46
CA TYR A 357 40.24 22.58 -20.84
C TYR A 357 38.76 22.18 -21.06
N LEU A 358 37.83 22.98 -20.56
CA LEU A 358 36.37 22.81 -20.69
C LEU A 358 35.75 23.99 -21.43
N SER A 359 34.49 23.84 -21.86
CA SER A 359 33.68 24.98 -22.29
C SER A 359 33.13 25.74 -21.08
N GLU A 360 32.89 27.06 -21.21
CA GLU A 360 32.24 27.86 -20.17
C GLU A 360 30.85 27.32 -19.80
N PHE A 361 30.12 26.75 -20.77
CA PHE A 361 28.84 26.10 -20.55
C PHE A 361 29.00 24.91 -19.60
N THR A 362 29.98 24.04 -19.86
CA THR A 362 30.28 22.88 -19.02
C THR A 362 30.69 23.30 -17.61
N VAL A 363 31.50 24.34 -17.44
CA VAL A 363 31.86 24.86 -16.11
C VAL A 363 30.63 25.42 -15.38
N ARG A 364 29.74 26.12 -16.07
CA ARG A 364 28.49 26.63 -15.48
C ARG A 364 27.58 25.50 -15.01
N ASP A 365 27.51 24.41 -15.77
CA ASP A 365 26.75 23.22 -15.40
C ASP A 365 27.33 22.54 -14.14
N TYR A 366 28.66 22.36 -14.08
CA TYR A 366 29.33 21.89 -12.88
C TYR A 366 29.05 22.78 -11.66
N ILE A 367 29.13 24.11 -11.80
CA ILE A 367 28.83 25.05 -10.70
C ILE A 367 27.37 24.91 -10.25
N SER A 368 26.43 24.73 -11.17
CA SER A 368 25.01 24.50 -10.84
C SER A 368 24.82 23.21 -10.04
N ASN A 369 25.46 22.12 -10.47
CA ASN A 369 25.40 20.84 -9.77
C ASN A 369 26.06 20.90 -8.39
N ILE A 370 27.21 21.57 -8.26
CA ILE A 370 27.87 21.80 -6.97
C ILE A 370 26.98 22.62 -6.03
N MET A 371 26.34 23.69 -6.52
CA MET A 371 25.41 24.49 -5.71
C MET A 371 24.24 23.65 -5.20
N LYS A 372 23.64 22.80 -6.05
CA LYS A 372 22.58 21.87 -5.61
C LYS A 372 23.09 20.89 -4.57
N ARG A 373 24.27 20.31 -4.77
CA ARG A 373 24.86 19.29 -3.87
C ARG A 373 25.28 19.85 -2.52
N LEU A 374 25.78 21.09 -2.47
CA LEU A 374 26.15 21.79 -1.23
C LEU A 374 25.00 22.61 -0.64
N ASN A 375 23.80 22.52 -1.22
CA ASN A 375 22.63 23.33 -0.89
C ASN A 375 22.96 24.84 -0.79
N ALA A 376 23.79 25.34 -1.71
CA ALA A 376 24.30 26.72 -1.71
C ALA A 376 23.50 27.60 -2.69
N GLN A 377 23.20 28.83 -2.29
CA GLN A 377 22.41 29.77 -3.09
C GLN A 377 23.25 30.56 -4.10
N ASN A 378 24.57 30.63 -3.90
CA ASN A 378 25.48 31.32 -4.80
C ASN A 378 26.90 30.74 -4.73
N ARG A 379 27.74 31.11 -5.71
CA ARG A 379 29.14 30.65 -5.82
C ARG A 379 30.00 30.98 -4.60
N THR A 380 29.71 32.07 -3.89
CA THR A 380 30.46 32.46 -2.69
C THR A 380 30.10 31.52 -1.54
N GLU A 381 28.83 31.18 -1.41
CA GLU A 381 28.34 30.22 -0.41
C GLU A 381 28.88 28.80 -0.65
N VAL A 382 29.08 28.41 -1.92
CA VAL A 382 29.80 27.16 -2.28
C VAL A 382 31.19 27.12 -1.65
N VAL A 383 31.98 28.19 -1.79
CA VAL A 383 33.34 28.28 -1.24
C VAL A 383 33.32 28.25 0.28
N VAL A 384 32.45 29.05 0.91
CA VAL A 384 32.32 29.11 2.37
C VAL A 384 31.94 27.74 2.95
N LYS A 385 31.01 27.03 2.31
CA LYS A 385 30.61 25.68 2.73
C LYS A 385 31.72 24.67 2.51
N ALA A 386 32.41 24.72 1.37
CA ALA A 386 33.53 23.81 1.10
C ALA A 386 34.67 23.94 2.15
N ILE A 387 35.01 25.17 2.57
CA ILE A 387 35.98 25.42 3.65
C ILE A 387 35.46 24.88 4.99
N ARG A 388 34.19 25.17 5.35
CA ARG A 388 33.59 24.68 6.61
C ARG A 388 33.53 23.15 6.69
N MET A 389 33.45 22.48 5.55
CA MET A 389 33.39 21.02 5.43
C MET A 389 34.76 20.37 5.29
N GLY A 390 35.86 21.12 5.27
CA GLY A 390 37.22 20.59 5.11
C GLY A 390 37.50 19.99 3.73
N ILE A 391 36.75 20.44 2.70
CA ILE A 391 36.88 19.98 1.31
C ILE A 391 38.08 20.68 0.63
N ILE A 392 38.32 21.94 1.01
CA ILE A 392 39.44 22.78 0.60
C ILE A 392 39.97 23.53 1.83
N ASP A 393 41.26 23.87 1.81
CA ASP A 393 41.99 24.53 2.91
C ASP A 393 42.03 26.06 2.77
#